data_AF-A0A5S9F5M9-F1
#
_entry.id   AF-A0A5S9F5M9-F1
#
_cell.length_a   1.000
_cell.length_b   1.000
_cell.length_c   1.000
_cell.angle_alpha   90.00
_cell.angle_beta   90.00
_cell.angle_gamma   90.00
#
_symmetry.space_group_name_H-M   'P 1'
#
loop_
_entity.id
_entity.type
_entity.pdbx_description
1 polymer ?
#
loop_
_entity_poly.entity_id
_entity_poly.type
_entity_poly.pdbx_seq_one_letter_code
_entity_poly.pdbx_strand_id
1 'polypeptide(L)'
;MNRLLITLLFFPLCVFADGIVDITPKILHLKTIRDTDEVTGTFTLRNVSGKMMNITQVKTFCGCTYIEPNTRNVSPGKSTKITVKYSPKGKQGPQETEVHVYTNLQSNPLVLRFDAHVLRNHHLSDDILSFGEFRRGKQVEKQIWLSPLNYPNFQVKNVTLKINEANMRNRFTVSSGYGTYDKLYPGKRRAFWVKVSVSKEVSFGKATGNLVFTTDIPQKEVISLPFFAKIAGDISLSREHIAMGMLRKGKKASRNLMVYPTEENERVVVTSVKCSLPFISAKIFPIIENQYYEIKFFSKVSGREKRGEFRGTVTIQTSNKNQAVITLPIQGFIR
;
A
#
# COMPACT_ATOMS: atom_id res chain seq x y z
N MET A 1 55.60 47.30 -54.10
CA MET A 1 54.15 47.26 -54.40
C MET A 1 53.63 45.89 -53.96
N ASN A 2 53.38 45.69 -52.67
CA ASN A 2 52.85 44.41 -52.14
C ASN A 2 51.33 44.53 -52.02
N ARG A 3 50.58 43.80 -52.84
CA ARG A 3 49.12 43.65 -52.69
C ARG A 3 48.85 42.50 -51.71
N LEU A 4 48.37 42.84 -50.53
CA LEU A 4 47.88 41.91 -49.52
C LEU A 4 46.48 41.44 -49.95
N LEU A 5 46.33 40.16 -50.31
CA LEU A 5 45.04 39.55 -50.65
C LEU A 5 44.41 39.02 -49.36
N ILE A 6 43.36 39.69 -48.86
CA ILE A 6 42.60 39.26 -47.68
C ILE A 6 41.52 38.27 -48.14
N THR A 7 41.75 36.97 -47.93
CA THR A 7 40.72 35.93 -48.08
C THR A 7 39.76 35.98 -46.89
N LEU A 8 38.53 36.44 -47.13
CA LEU A 8 37.43 36.36 -46.16
C LEU A 8 37.03 34.90 -45.94
N LEU A 9 37.34 34.36 -44.77
CA LEU A 9 36.92 33.04 -44.33
C LEU A 9 35.45 33.10 -43.89
N PHE A 10 34.56 32.62 -44.77
CA PHE A 10 33.12 32.55 -44.51
C PHE A 10 32.85 31.42 -43.50
N PHE A 11 32.76 31.76 -42.22
CA PHE A 11 32.33 30.84 -41.16
C PHE A 11 30.85 30.49 -41.40
N PRO A 12 30.48 29.21 -41.60
CA PRO A 12 29.09 28.84 -41.74
C PRO A 12 28.40 29.06 -40.38
N LEU A 13 27.37 29.90 -40.37
CA LEU A 13 26.46 29.99 -39.24
C LEU A 13 25.85 28.60 -39.01
N CYS A 14 26.23 27.96 -37.91
CA CYS A 14 25.46 26.85 -37.36
C CYS A 14 24.05 27.37 -37.05
N VAL A 15 23.08 27.00 -37.89
CA VAL A 15 21.66 27.15 -37.59
C VAL A 15 21.37 26.16 -36.46
N PHE A 16 21.34 26.66 -35.22
CA PHE A 16 20.72 25.93 -34.13
C PHE A 16 19.25 25.75 -34.48
N ALA A 17 18.72 24.53 -34.33
CA ALA A 17 17.31 24.27 -34.51
C ALA A 17 16.52 25.02 -33.42
N ASP A 18 16.17 26.27 -33.69
CA ASP A 18 15.40 27.13 -32.79
C ASP A 18 13.94 26.67 -32.83
N GLY A 19 13.48 26.10 -31.71
CA GLY A 19 12.06 25.84 -31.51
C GLY A 19 11.27 27.15 -31.63
N ILE A 20 10.02 27.09 -32.11
CA ILE A 20 9.18 28.28 -32.35
C ILE A 20 8.69 28.97 -31.06
N VAL A 21 8.86 28.31 -29.91
CA VAL A 21 8.59 28.84 -28.56
C VAL A 21 9.70 28.38 -27.62
N ASP A 22 10.36 29.33 -26.97
CA ASP A 22 11.33 29.04 -25.92
C ASP A 22 10.63 28.88 -24.57
N ILE A 23 10.97 27.81 -23.85
CA ILE A 23 10.41 27.47 -22.53
C ILE A 23 11.52 27.58 -21.48
N THR A 24 11.33 28.48 -20.51
CA THR A 24 12.31 28.71 -19.44
C THR A 24 11.64 28.60 -18.06
N PRO A 25 12.11 27.69 -17.18
CA PRO A 25 13.16 26.69 -17.40
C PRO A 25 12.68 25.53 -18.29
N LYS A 26 13.60 24.74 -18.86
CA LYS A 26 13.26 23.51 -19.61
C LYS A 26 12.61 22.46 -18.70
N ILE A 27 13.13 22.33 -17.48
CA ILE A 27 12.55 21.52 -16.41
C ILE A 27 12.55 22.38 -15.14
N LEU A 28 11.40 22.43 -14.47
CA LEU A 28 11.25 23.13 -13.21
C LEU A 28 11.42 22.14 -12.05
N HIS A 29 12.46 22.35 -11.23
CA HIS A 29 12.74 21.52 -10.07
C HIS A 29 12.10 22.12 -8.81
N LEU A 30 11.05 21.48 -8.28
CA LEU A 30 10.36 21.90 -7.05
C LEU A 30 11.08 21.43 -5.77
N LYS A 31 12.20 20.71 -5.90
CA LYS A 31 13.01 20.16 -4.80
C LYS A 31 12.21 19.19 -3.92
N THR A 32 12.69 18.97 -2.69
CA THR A 32 12.01 18.16 -1.69
C THR A 32 10.87 18.94 -1.05
N ILE A 33 9.67 18.40 -1.09
CA ILE A 33 8.45 19.02 -0.56
C ILE A 33 7.68 18.05 0.33
N ARG A 34 6.80 18.56 1.21
CA ARG A 34 5.91 17.71 2.00
C ARG A 34 4.76 17.19 1.14
N ASP A 35 4.27 16.00 1.47
CA ASP A 35 3.02 15.46 0.93
C ASP A 35 1.80 16.35 1.16
N THR A 36 1.87 17.29 2.11
CA THR A 36 0.82 18.25 2.44
C THR A 36 1.02 19.65 1.84
N ASP A 37 2.15 19.92 1.19
CA ASP A 37 2.44 21.26 0.68
C ASP A 37 1.67 21.58 -0.62
N GLU A 38 1.30 22.84 -0.81
CA GLU A 38 1.02 23.40 -2.13
C GLU A 38 2.23 24.23 -2.54
N VAL A 39 2.88 23.87 -3.63
CA VAL A 39 4.04 24.60 -4.16
C VAL A 39 3.73 25.20 -5.52
N THR A 40 4.23 26.40 -5.75
CA THR A 40 4.09 27.09 -7.02
C THR A 40 5.41 27.10 -7.76
N GLY A 41 5.34 27.02 -9.09
CA GLY A 41 6.47 27.34 -9.94
C GLY A 41 6.01 27.95 -11.25
N THR A 42 6.93 28.59 -11.96
CA THR A 42 6.59 29.42 -13.12
C THR A 42 7.44 29.03 -14.31
N PHE A 43 6.78 28.84 -15.45
CA PHE A 43 7.42 28.78 -16.76
C PHE A 43 7.24 30.11 -17.47
N THR A 44 8.28 30.56 -18.15
CA THR A 44 8.22 31.67 -19.10
C THR A 44 8.21 31.08 -20.50
N LEU A 45 7.16 31.39 -21.26
CA LEU A 45 7.05 31.06 -22.67
C LEU A 45 7.39 32.29 -23.49
N ARG A 46 8.47 32.26 -24.26
CA ARG A 46 8.85 33.33 -25.18
C ARG A 46 8.51 32.93 -26.61
N ASN A 47 7.72 33.76 -27.27
CA ASN A 47 7.41 33.59 -28.67
C ASN A 47 8.62 34.01 -29.51
N VAL A 48 9.38 33.04 -30.01
CA VAL A 48 10.50 33.28 -30.93
C VAL A 48 10.09 33.07 -32.39
N SER A 49 8.81 32.75 -32.62
CA SER A 49 8.24 32.76 -33.95
C SER A 49 8.04 34.19 -34.45
N GLY A 50 8.05 34.37 -35.77
CA GLY A 50 7.66 35.63 -36.41
C GLY A 50 6.15 35.88 -36.46
N LYS A 51 5.32 35.03 -35.83
CA LYS A 51 3.85 35.09 -35.86
C LYS A 51 3.28 35.33 -34.46
N MET A 52 2.05 35.80 -34.36
CA MET A 52 1.37 35.92 -33.06
C MET A 52 1.07 34.52 -32.48
N MET A 53 1.56 34.24 -31.27
CA MET A 53 1.25 33.03 -30.53
C MET A 53 -0.02 33.24 -29.70
N ASN A 54 -1.03 32.42 -29.92
CA ASN A 54 -2.26 32.36 -29.13
C ASN A 54 -2.31 31.04 -28.35
N ILE A 55 -2.34 31.12 -27.03
CA ILE A 55 -2.51 29.97 -26.13
C ILE A 55 -3.99 29.60 -26.08
N THR A 56 -4.34 28.52 -26.78
CA THR A 56 -5.72 28.06 -26.93
C THR A 56 -6.18 27.25 -25.73
N GLN A 57 -5.31 26.41 -25.17
CA GLN A 57 -5.65 25.53 -24.06
C GLN A 57 -4.44 25.16 -23.21
N VAL A 58 -4.65 25.00 -21.90
CA VAL A 58 -3.68 24.40 -20.99
C VAL A 58 -4.35 23.19 -20.33
N LYS A 59 -3.72 22.01 -20.43
CA LYS A 59 -4.20 20.75 -19.85
C LYS A 59 -3.19 20.22 -18.83
N THR A 60 -3.72 19.71 -17.71
CA THR A 60 -2.95 18.99 -16.68
C THR A 60 -3.47 17.55 -16.57
N PHE A 61 -2.60 16.61 -16.23
CA PHE A 61 -2.95 15.18 -16.17
C PHE A 61 -3.05 14.62 -14.76
N CYS A 62 -2.34 15.20 -13.78
CA CYS A 62 -2.24 14.62 -12.43
C CYS A 62 -2.27 15.67 -11.32
N GLY A 63 -3.39 15.84 -10.62
CA GLY A 63 -3.50 16.52 -9.31
C GLY A 63 -2.97 17.96 -9.20
N CYS A 64 -2.44 18.53 -10.29
CA CYS A 64 -1.89 19.87 -10.38
C CYS A 64 -2.89 20.78 -11.09
N THR A 65 -2.97 22.00 -10.61
CA THR A 65 -3.76 23.07 -11.20
C THR A 65 -2.81 24.10 -11.82
N TYR A 66 -3.27 24.81 -12.84
CA TYR A 66 -2.52 25.94 -13.39
C TYR A 66 -3.28 27.23 -13.05
N ILE A 67 -2.54 28.32 -12.93
CA ILE A 67 -3.09 29.67 -12.89
C ILE A 67 -3.06 30.20 -14.32
N GLU A 68 -4.16 30.81 -14.76
CA GLU A 68 -4.27 31.34 -16.12
C GLU A 68 -3.08 32.25 -16.49
N PRO A 69 -2.57 32.17 -17.74
CA PRO A 69 -1.45 32.99 -18.15
C PRO A 69 -1.83 34.48 -18.14
N ASN A 70 -0.88 35.35 -17.80
CA ASN A 70 -1.08 36.80 -17.75
C ASN A 70 -1.64 37.36 -19.08
N THR A 71 -1.20 36.80 -20.20
CA THR A 71 -1.78 37.04 -21.53
C THR A 71 -1.83 35.75 -22.34
N ARG A 72 -2.95 35.52 -23.05
CA ARG A 72 -3.12 34.40 -24.00
C ARG A 72 -2.53 34.69 -25.38
N ASN A 73 -2.48 35.96 -25.77
CA ASN A 73 -1.85 36.41 -27.01
C ASN A 73 -0.44 36.96 -26.71
N VAL A 74 0.57 36.43 -27.40
CA VAL A 74 1.97 36.77 -27.22
C VAL A 74 2.57 37.16 -28.56
N SER A 75 2.89 38.44 -28.73
CA SER A 75 3.53 38.96 -29.94
C SER A 75 4.92 38.37 -30.17
N PRO A 76 5.44 38.38 -31.41
CA PRO A 76 6.82 37.99 -31.71
C PRO A 76 7.83 38.67 -30.78
N GLY A 77 8.78 37.90 -30.25
CA GLY A 77 9.82 38.34 -29.32
C GLY A 77 9.37 38.58 -27.88
N LYS A 78 8.07 38.54 -27.58
CA LYS A 78 7.51 38.75 -26.23
C LYS A 78 7.32 37.42 -25.48
N SER A 79 7.10 37.53 -24.18
CA SER A 79 6.92 36.39 -23.29
C SER A 79 5.64 36.49 -22.46
N THR A 80 5.12 35.33 -22.08
CA THR A 80 4.06 35.18 -21.08
C THR A 80 4.49 34.17 -20.02
N LYS A 81 3.85 34.20 -18.85
CA LYS A 81 4.16 33.31 -17.73
C LYS A 81 3.00 32.34 -17.53
N ILE A 82 3.35 31.07 -17.27
CA ILE A 82 2.41 30.05 -16.82
C ILE A 82 2.84 29.61 -15.44
N THR A 83 1.98 29.86 -14.45
CA THR A 83 2.22 29.43 -13.07
C THR A 83 1.51 28.12 -12.82
N VAL A 84 2.26 27.11 -12.38
CA VAL A 84 1.73 25.81 -11.98
C VAL A 84 1.64 25.74 -10.47
N LYS A 85 0.52 25.20 -9.97
CA LYS A 85 0.27 24.89 -8.57
C LYS A 85 0.24 23.38 -8.41
N TYR A 86 1.18 22.85 -7.64
CA TYR A 86 1.32 21.42 -7.42
C TYR A 86 0.95 21.05 -5.99
N SER A 87 0.03 20.10 -5.84
CA SER A 87 -0.33 19.48 -4.57
C SER A 87 -0.11 17.96 -4.66
N PRO A 88 0.90 17.41 -3.96
CA PRO A 88 1.23 16.00 -4.01
C PRO A 88 0.47 15.16 -2.97
N LYS A 89 -0.73 15.57 -2.55
CA LYS A 89 -1.46 14.92 -1.45
C LYS A 89 -1.55 13.41 -1.63
N GLY A 90 -0.99 12.67 -0.67
CA GLY A 90 -0.97 11.20 -0.67
C GLY A 90 0.10 10.54 -1.56
N LYS A 91 0.99 11.33 -2.18
CA LYS A 91 2.12 10.83 -2.96
C LYS A 91 3.41 10.77 -2.13
N GLN A 92 4.38 9.98 -2.57
CA GLN A 92 5.70 9.87 -1.95
C GLN A 92 6.76 9.51 -3.02
N GLY A 93 8.01 9.92 -2.80
CA GLY A 93 9.15 9.62 -3.66
C GLY A 93 9.28 10.60 -4.84
N PRO A 94 10.11 10.27 -5.84
CA PRO A 94 10.30 11.12 -7.01
C PRO A 94 9.00 11.22 -7.80
N GLN A 95 8.66 12.43 -8.20
CA GLN A 95 7.48 12.75 -9.00
C GLN A 95 7.95 13.49 -10.24
N GLU A 96 7.51 13.02 -11.40
CA GLU A 96 7.64 13.71 -12.67
C GLU A 96 6.24 13.98 -13.20
N THR A 97 6.01 15.21 -13.66
CA THR A 97 4.70 15.65 -14.11
C THR A 97 4.87 16.71 -15.18
N GLU A 98 3.83 16.84 -16.00
CA GLU A 98 3.84 17.74 -17.13
C GLU A 98 2.53 18.50 -17.27
N VAL A 99 2.65 19.69 -17.87
CA VAL A 99 1.54 20.53 -18.30
C VAL A 99 1.63 20.68 -19.80
N HIS A 100 0.53 20.42 -20.51
CA HIS A 100 0.46 20.57 -21.95
C HIS A 100 -0.18 21.90 -22.30
N VAL A 101 0.53 22.72 -23.07
CA VAL A 101 0.07 24.03 -23.54
C VAL A 101 -0.11 23.97 -25.05
N TYR A 102 -1.36 24.12 -25.48
CA TYR A 102 -1.73 24.13 -26.88
C TYR A 102 -1.70 25.56 -27.41
N THR A 103 -1.14 25.74 -28.60
CA THR A 103 -1.05 27.03 -29.28
C THR A 103 -1.48 26.90 -30.74
N ASN A 104 -1.69 28.03 -31.41
CA ASN A 104 -1.94 28.09 -32.86
C ASN A 104 -0.67 27.88 -33.72
N LEU A 105 0.52 27.79 -33.13
CA LEU A 105 1.78 27.74 -33.87
C LEU A 105 2.17 26.32 -34.33
N GLN A 106 1.65 25.28 -33.67
CA GLN A 106 1.98 23.87 -33.95
C GLN A 106 0.85 22.92 -33.50
N SER A 107 0.81 21.71 -34.08
CA SER A 107 -0.19 20.69 -33.74
C SER A 107 0.07 20.00 -32.39
N ASN A 108 1.33 19.77 -32.06
CA ASN A 108 1.73 19.14 -30.80
C ASN A 108 1.74 20.16 -29.65
N PRO A 109 1.31 19.80 -28.43
CA PRO A 109 1.39 20.72 -27.30
C PRO A 109 2.84 21.02 -26.93
N LEU A 110 3.08 22.23 -26.42
CA LEU A 110 4.29 22.53 -25.67
C LEU A 110 4.20 21.79 -24.34
N VAL A 111 5.27 21.08 -23.97
CA VAL A 111 5.31 20.26 -22.75
C VAL A 111 6.14 20.98 -21.69
N LEU A 112 5.49 21.45 -20.63
CA LEU A 112 6.16 22.05 -19.47
C LEU A 112 6.41 20.94 -18.45
N ARG A 113 7.67 20.58 -18.22
CA ARG A 113 8.04 19.49 -17.31
C ARG A 113 8.48 20.02 -15.96
N PHE A 114 8.01 19.40 -14.89
CA PHE A 114 8.48 19.69 -13.56
C PHE A 114 8.60 18.43 -12.72
N ASP A 115 9.54 18.45 -11.80
CA ASP A 115 9.79 17.35 -10.87
C ASP A 115 9.78 17.82 -9.41
N ALA A 116 9.51 16.87 -8.52
CA ALA A 116 9.55 17.06 -7.08
C ALA A 116 9.97 15.76 -6.39
N HIS A 117 10.62 15.86 -5.24
CA HIS A 117 10.82 14.73 -4.35
C HIS A 117 9.88 14.86 -3.15
N VAL A 118 8.84 14.03 -3.10
CA VAL A 118 7.79 14.16 -2.07
C VAL A 118 8.12 13.28 -0.87
N LEU A 119 8.20 13.88 0.30
CA LEU A 119 8.37 13.16 1.57
C LEU A 119 7.16 13.35 2.48
N ARG A 120 6.77 12.30 3.19
CA ARG A 120 5.65 12.36 4.14
C ARG A 120 5.99 13.27 5.33
N ASN A 121 5.12 14.21 5.65
CA ASN A 121 5.21 15.02 6.87
C ASN A 121 4.57 14.29 8.06
N HIS A 122 5.19 13.17 8.45
CA HIS A 122 4.71 12.32 9.53
C HIS A 122 5.83 12.07 10.55
N HIS A 123 5.46 11.51 11.70
CA HIS A 123 6.40 11.07 12.73
C HIS A 123 6.67 9.57 12.66
N LEU A 124 5.85 8.79 11.96
CA LEU A 124 6.04 7.35 11.75
C LEU A 124 6.31 7.05 10.27
N SER A 125 7.07 6.00 9.99
CA SER A 125 7.27 5.51 8.61
C SER A 125 5.98 4.95 8.00
N ASP A 126 5.16 4.30 8.82
CA ASP A 126 3.95 3.58 8.42
C ASP A 126 2.86 3.76 9.48
N ASP A 127 1.60 3.71 9.05
CA ASP A 127 0.42 3.84 9.91
C ASP A 127 -0.11 2.48 10.40
N ILE A 128 0.52 1.37 9.99
CA ILE A 128 0.24 0.01 10.45
C ILE A 128 1.51 -0.85 10.39
N LEU A 129 1.72 -1.70 11.39
CA LEU A 129 2.70 -2.78 11.32
C LEU A 129 2.03 -4.04 10.74
N SER A 130 2.04 -4.15 9.41
CA SER A 130 1.47 -5.30 8.70
C SER A 130 2.54 -6.26 8.21
N PHE A 131 2.45 -7.51 8.64
CA PHE A 131 3.22 -8.61 8.08
C PHE A 131 2.54 -9.22 6.84
N GLY A 132 1.31 -8.80 6.54
CA GLY A 132 0.49 -9.44 5.52
C GLY A 132 0.23 -10.91 5.84
N GLU A 133 0.11 -11.72 4.78
CA GLU A 133 0.03 -13.16 4.87
C GLU A 133 1.40 -13.80 4.58
N PHE A 134 1.83 -14.71 5.45
CA PHE A 134 3.05 -15.47 5.26
C PHE A 134 2.91 -16.89 5.83
N ARG A 135 3.66 -17.83 5.26
CA ARG A 135 3.67 -19.21 5.71
C ARG A 135 4.43 -19.39 7.02
N ARG A 136 3.92 -20.25 7.91
CA ARG A 136 4.66 -20.67 9.11
C ARG A 136 6.05 -21.18 8.76
N GLY A 137 7.03 -20.91 9.62
CA GLY A 137 8.43 -21.31 9.42
C GLY A 137 9.24 -20.34 8.55
N LYS A 138 8.59 -19.48 7.76
CA LYS A 138 9.27 -18.38 7.07
C LYS A 138 9.69 -17.33 8.09
N GLN A 139 10.98 -17.01 8.11
CA GLN A 139 11.46 -15.85 8.87
C GLN A 139 11.02 -14.59 8.12
N VAL A 140 10.11 -13.85 8.73
CA VAL A 140 9.64 -12.55 8.25
C VAL A 140 9.96 -11.52 9.31
N GLU A 141 10.51 -10.40 8.87
CA GLU A 141 10.75 -9.22 9.70
C GLU A 141 10.12 -7.98 9.07
N LYS A 142 9.68 -7.06 9.94
CA LYS A 142 9.16 -5.75 9.56
C LYS A 142 9.75 -4.69 10.47
N GLN A 143 10.00 -3.51 9.90
CA GLN A 143 10.64 -2.43 10.62
C GLN A 143 9.84 -1.14 10.49
N ILE A 144 9.62 -0.47 11.62
CA ILE A 144 8.93 0.82 11.73
C ILE A 144 9.92 1.85 12.27
N TRP A 145 9.81 3.09 11.80
CA TRP A 145 10.63 4.19 12.26
C TRP A 145 9.76 5.27 12.91
N LEU A 146 10.13 5.72 14.11
CA LEU A 146 9.61 6.90 14.79
C LEU A 146 10.65 8.03 14.68
N SER A 147 10.25 9.16 14.11
CA SER A 147 11.11 10.31 13.87
C SER A 147 10.27 11.58 13.90
N PRO A 148 10.00 12.16 15.08
CA PRO A 148 9.23 13.40 15.20
C PRO A 148 10.04 14.61 14.70
N LEU A 149 9.45 15.43 13.82
CA LEU A 149 10.13 16.58 13.21
C LEU A 149 10.59 17.62 14.25
N ASN A 150 9.69 17.98 15.16
CA ASN A 150 9.90 19.09 16.09
C ASN A 150 10.61 18.67 17.38
N TYR A 151 10.95 17.38 17.53
CA TYR A 151 11.54 16.84 18.75
C TYR A 151 12.74 15.92 18.41
N PRO A 152 13.81 16.44 17.80
CA PRO A 152 14.93 15.62 17.32
C PRO A 152 15.63 14.82 18.44
N ASN A 153 15.61 15.34 19.67
CA ASN A 153 16.25 14.74 20.84
C ASN A 153 15.31 13.88 21.70
N PHE A 154 14.13 13.52 21.18
CA PHE A 154 13.16 12.67 21.88
C PHE A 154 13.76 11.37 22.41
N GLN A 155 13.18 10.85 23.48
CA GLN A 155 13.49 9.57 24.09
C GLN A 155 12.29 8.63 24.06
N VAL A 156 12.54 7.40 23.64
CA VAL A 156 11.62 6.28 23.81
C VAL A 156 11.93 5.59 25.13
N LYS A 157 10.98 5.67 26.07
CA LYS A 157 11.08 5.04 27.40
C LYS A 157 10.84 3.54 27.32
N ASN A 158 9.90 3.13 26.47
CA ASN A 158 9.57 1.71 26.26
C ASN A 158 8.93 1.50 24.89
N VAL A 159 9.08 0.30 24.34
CA VAL A 159 8.35 -0.19 23.17
C VAL A 159 7.83 -1.59 23.46
N THR A 160 6.54 -1.82 23.21
CA THR A 160 5.91 -3.12 23.51
C THR A 160 4.95 -3.52 22.40
N LEU A 161 5.10 -4.74 21.90
CA LEU A 161 4.13 -5.36 21.02
C LEU A 161 3.08 -6.11 21.85
N LYS A 162 1.84 -5.61 21.84
CA LYS A 162 0.70 -6.24 22.52
C LYS A 162 -0.06 -7.07 21.51
N ILE A 163 -0.07 -8.40 21.67
CA ILE A 163 -0.80 -9.34 20.80
C ILE A 163 -2.01 -9.89 21.55
N ASN A 164 -3.15 -9.91 20.89
CA ASN A 164 -4.41 -10.37 21.46
C ASN A 164 -4.41 -11.88 21.68
N GLU A 165 -3.96 -12.64 20.68
CA GLU A 165 -3.95 -14.10 20.65
C GLU A 165 -2.87 -14.67 21.58
N ALA A 166 -3.32 -15.28 22.69
CA ALA A 166 -2.44 -15.75 23.77
C ALA A 166 -1.37 -16.75 23.30
N ASN A 167 -1.69 -17.64 22.36
CA ASN A 167 -0.77 -18.61 21.78
C ASN A 167 0.32 -17.98 20.89
N MET A 168 0.20 -16.70 20.53
CA MET A 168 1.13 -15.99 19.64
C MET A 168 1.93 -14.88 20.34
N ARG A 169 1.59 -14.49 21.57
CA ARG A 169 2.23 -13.38 22.31
C ARG A 169 3.75 -13.48 22.38
N ASN A 170 4.28 -14.66 22.68
CA ASN A 170 5.71 -14.89 22.85
C ASN A 170 6.39 -15.41 21.57
N ARG A 171 5.74 -15.25 20.41
CA ARG A 171 6.23 -15.73 19.10
C ARG A 171 6.76 -14.61 18.22
N PHE A 172 6.69 -13.37 18.70
CA PHE A 172 7.24 -12.19 18.04
C PHE A 172 8.31 -11.57 18.94
N THR A 173 9.47 -11.29 18.36
CA THR A 173 10.56 -10.61 19.05
C THR A 173 10.63 -9.17 18.59
N VAL A 174 10.83 -8.27 19.55
CA VAL A 174 10.96 -6.84 19.30
C VAL A 174 12.40 -6.45 19.60
N SER A 175 13.07 -5.87 18.61
CA SER A 175 14.36 -5.21 18.77
C SER A 175 14.20 -3.74 18.39
N SER A 176 14.98 -2.87 19.01
CA SER A 176 14.85 -1.44 18.77
C SER A 176 16.15 -0.70 19.06
N GLY A 177 16.26 0.51 18.54
CA GLY A 177 17.41 1.37 18.75
C GLY A 177 17.28 2.69 18.02
N TYR A 178 18.32 3.51 18.10
CA TYR A 178 18.40 4.76 17.37
C TYR A 178 19.23 4.63 16.10
N GLY A 179 18.93 5.47 15.13
CA GLY A 179 19.64 5.59 13.87
C GLY A 179 19.19 6.83 13.11
N THR A 180 19.30 6.77 11.79
CA THR A 180 18.86 7.83 10.88
C THR A 180 17.87 7.30 9.86
N TYR A 181 16.84 8.08 9.56
CA TYR A 181 15.81 7.76 8.56
C TYR A 181 15.62 8.94 7.62
N ASP A 182 15.48 8.67 6.32
CA ASP A 182 15.51 9.68 5.26
C ASP A 182 14.22 9.77 4.43
N LYS A 183 13.25 8.88 4.65
CA LYS A 183 11.99 8.83 3.89
C LYS A 183 10.86 9.68 4.46
N LEU A 184 11.11 10.45 5.51
CA LEU A 184 10.17 11.44 6.06
C LEU A 184 10.75 12.83 5.89
N TYR A 185 9.88 13.83 5.72
CA TYR A 185 10.33 15.21 5.54
C TYR A 185 11.08 15.72 6.80
N PRO A 186 12.19 16.45 6.68
CA PRO A 186 12.81 17.00 5.46
C PRO A 186 13.82 16.07 4.76
N GLY A 187 13.93 14.81 5.19
CA GLY A 187 14.92 13.86 4.72
C GLY A 187 15.64 13.23 5.90
N LYS A 188 16.96 13.04 5.78
CA LYS A 188 17.79 12.35 6.77
C LYS A 188 17.74 13.05 8.13
N ARG A 189 17.18 12.37 9.14
CA ARG A 189 17.13 12.84 10.53
C ARG A 189 17.18 11.70 11.54
N ARG A 190 17.44 12.03 12.81
CA ARG A 190 17.45 11.05 13.91
C ARG A 190 16.09 10.34 14.01
N ALA A 191 16.14 9.03 14.18
CA ALA A 191 14.96 8.20 14.28
C ALA A 191 15.20 7.04 15.25
N PHE A 192 14.11 6.56 15.85
CA PHE A 192 14.07 5.35 16.63
C PHE A 192 13.45 4.26 15.76
N TRP A 193 14.19 3.19 15.49
CA TRP A 193 13.68 2.04 14.75
C TRP A 193 13.17 0.97 15.71
N VAL A 194 12.15 0.26 15.26
CA VAL A 194 11.64 -0.95 15.89
C VAL A 194 11.54 -2.01 14.82
N LYS A 195 12.28 -3.11 15.00
CA LYS A 195 12.20 -4.28 14.15
C LYS A 195 11.47 -5.38 14.91
N VAL A 196 10.39 -5.86 14.31
CA VAL A 196 9.64 -7.01 14.79
C VAL A 196 9.94 -8.20 13.90
N SER A 197 10.30 -9.33 14.51
CA SER A 197 10.57 -10.59 13.82
C SER A 197 9.67 -11.68 14.36
N VAL A 198 9.31 -12.64 13.50
CA VAL A 198 8.49 -13.79 13.90
C VAL A 198 9.33 -15.05 14.11
N SER A 199 9.04 -15.80 15.16
CA SER A 199 9.63 -17.12 15.41
C SER A 199 9.16 -18.15 14.40
N LYS A 200 10.02 -19.12 14.05
CA LYS A 200 9.65 -20.25 13.18
C LYS A 200 8.55 -21.13 13.79
N GLU A 201 8.43 -21.13 15.12
CA GLU A 201 7.45 -21.91 15.89
C GLU A 201 6.11 -21.19 16.10
N VAL A 202 5.88 -20.07 15.40
CA VAL A 202 4.61 -19.34 15.50
C VAL A 202 3.43 -20.26 15.10
N SER A 203 2.34 -20.18 15.85
CA SER A 203 1.10 -20.87 15.47
C SER A 203 0.55 -20.27 14.17
N PHE A 204 -0.11 -21.09 13.35
CA PHE A 204 -0.87 -20.58 12.22
C PHE A 204 -2.16 -19.88 12.69
N GLY A 205 -2.74 -19.03 11.84
CA GLY A 205 -3.90 -18.20 12.15
C GLY A 205 -3.60 -16.71 12.05
N LYS A 206 -4.48 -15.88 12.61
CA LYS A 206 -4.32 -14.42 12.61
C LYS A 206 -3.73 -13.97 13.94
N ALA A 207 -2.75 -13.08 13.89
CA ALA A 207 -2.26 -12.33 15.04
C ALA A 207 -2.66 -10.86 14.87
N THR A 208 -3.31 -10.31 15.88
CA THR A 208 -3.79 -8.93 15.90
C THR A 208 -3.34 -8.24 17.19
N GLY A 209 -3.22 -6.92 17.15
CA GLY A 209 -2.82 -6.17 18.34
C GLY A 209 -2.31 -4.78 18.03
N ASN A 210 -1.40 -4.29 18.87
CA ASN A 210 -0.81 -2.96 18.72
C ASN A 210 0.68 -2.96 19.09
N LEU A 211 1.49 -2.26 18.30
CA LEU A 211 2.82 -1.82 18.71
C LEU A 211 2.68 -0.48 19.44
N VAL A 212 3.11 -0.44 20.70
CA VAL A 212 2.95 0.73 21.57
C VAL A 212 4.30 1.30 21.93
N PHE A 213 4.51 2.58 21.66
CA PHE A 213 5.65 3.36 22.08
C PHE A 213 5.27 4.23 23.27
N THR A 214 6.12 4.29 24.29
CA THR A 214 6.05 5.27 25.37
C THR A 214 7.20 6.25 25.21
N THR A 215 6.91 7.55 25.11
CA THR A 215 7.91 8.57 24.77
C THR A 215 7.88 9.76 25.74
N ASP A 216 8.82 10.69 25.56
CA ASP A 216 8.85 12.02 26.19
C ASP A 216 8.34 13.13 25.25
N ILE A 217 7.79 12.78 24.09
CA ILE A 217 7.28 13.76 23.12
C ILE A 217 5.99 14.38 23.68
N PRO A 218 5.90 15.71 23.84
CA PRO A 218 4.69 16.37 24.30
C PRO A 218 3.45 16.00 23.47
N GLN A 219 2.35 15.69 24.15
CA GLN A 219 1.07 15.25 23.53
C GLN A 219 1.17 13.92 22.74
N LYS A 220 2.30 13.23 22.83
CA LYS A 220 2.59 11.94 22.18
C LYS A 220 3.33 11.00 23.13
N GLU A 221 3.01 11.08 24.41
CA GLU A 221 3.60 10.26 25.47
C GLU A 221 3.30 8.76 25.23
N VAL A 222 2.18 8.46 24.56
CA VAL A 222 1.81 7.13 24.07
C VAL A 222 1.47 7.20 22.59
N ILE A 223 2.18 6.43 21.77
CA ILE A 223 1.90 6.27 20.33
C ILE A 223 1.54 4.80 20.10
N SER A 224 0.39 4.53 19.52
CA SER A 224 -0.10 3.17 19.26
C SER A 224 -0.30 2.94 17.76
N LEU A 225 0.30 1.88 17.25
CA LEU A 225 0.22 1.46 15.86
C LEU A 225 -0.49 0.10 15.78
N PRO A 226 -1.53 -0.08 14.94
CA PRO A 226 -2.14 -1.38 14.76
C PRO A 226 -1.12 -2.40 14.24
N PHE A 227 -1.22 -3.64 14.72
CA PHE A 227 -0.41 -4.78 14.30
C PHE A 227 -1.29 -5.85 13.69
N PHE A 228 -0.89 -6.37 12.53
CA PHE A 228 -1.58 -7.46 11.84
C PHE A 228 -0.60 -8.45 11.20
N ALA A 229 -0.87 -9.74 11.39
CA ALA A 229 -0.21 -10.84 10.70
C ALA A 229 -1.21 -11.97 10.42
N LYS A 230 -1.12 -12.59 9.24
CA LYS A 230 -1.80 -13.86 8.94
C LYS A 230 -0.74 -14.92 8.66
N ILE A 231 -0.66 -15.91 9.52
CA ILE A 231 0.25 -17.04 9.43
C ILE A 231 -0.50 -18.19 8.76
N ALA A 232 -0.19 -18.48 7.51
CA ALA A 232 -0.75 -19.62 6.81
C ALA A 232 -0.17 -20.93 7.37
N GLY A 233 -1.05 -21.87 7.70
CA GLY A 233 -0.69 -23.24 8.04
C GLY A 233 -0.36 -24.06 6.79
N ASP A 234 -0.11 -25.34 6.97
CA ASP A 234 0.13 -26.26 5.85
C ASP A 234 -1.18 -26.60 5.12
N ILE A 235 -2.32 -26.39 5.78
CA ILE A 235 -3.66 -26.60 5.24
C ILE A 235 -4.45 -25.29 5.28
N SER A 236 -5.05 -24.95 4.14
CA SER A 236 -5.91 -23.80 3.94
C SER A 236 -7.38 -24.22 3.85
N LEU A 237 -8.24 -23.34 4.37
CA LEU A 237 -9.69 -23.48 4.34
C LEU A 237 -10.31 -22.36 3.51
N SER A 238 -11.33 -22.66 2.72
CA SER A 238 -12.10 -21.61 2.02
C SER A 238 -12.79 -20.61 2.96
N ARG A 239 -13.01 -20.98 4.24
CA ARG A 239 -13.72 -20.17 5.24
C ARG A 239 -13.22 -20.52 6.65
N GLU A 240 -13.16 -19.51 7.52
CA GLU A 240 -12.74 -19.65 8.93
C GLU A 240 -13.87 -20.13 9.86
N HIS A 241 -15.11 -20.14 9.38
CA HIS A 241 -16.28 -20.62 10.10
C HIS A 241 -17.36 -21.09 9.13
N ILE A 242 -18.27 -21.93 9.61
CA ILE A 242 -19.42 -22.40 8.85
C ILE A 242 -20.67 -21.65 9.29
N ALA A 243 -21.20 -20.79 8.42
CA ALA A 243 -22.48 -20.13 8.62
C ALA A 243 -23.62 -20.94 7.99
N MET A 244 -24.38 -21.66 8.82
CA MET A 244 -25.55 -22.44 8.39
C MET A 244 -26.76 -21.54 8.05
N GLY A 245 -26.75 -20.29 8.49
CA GLY A 245 -27.85 -19.34 8.30
C GLY A 245 -29.09 -19.74 9.08
N MET A 246 -30.26 -19.40 8.55
CA MET A 246 -31.56 -19.74 9.16
C MET A 246 -32.01 -21.14 8.74
N LEU A 247 -32.18 -22.02 9.73
CA LEU A 247 -32.69 -23.38 9.59
C LEU A 247 -34.17 -23.43 10.00
N ARG A 248 -34.94 -24.27 9.31
CA ARG A 248 -36.37 -24.48 9.58
C ARG A 248 -36.65 -25.96 9.75
N LYS A 249 -37.59 -26.30 10.64
CA LYS A 249 -38.08 -27.67 10.81
C LYS A 249 -38.48 -28.29 9.47
N GLY A 250 -38.03 -29.52 9.23
CA GLY A 250 -38.35 -30.28 8.01
C GLY A 250 -37.62 -29.82 6.74
N LYS A 251 -36.97 -28.66 6.72
CA LYS A 251 -36.18 -28.19 5.57
C LYS A 251 -34.72 -28.61 5.73
N LYS A 252 -34.18 -29.28 4.72
CA LYS A 252 -32.74 -29.56 4.62
C LYS A 252 -32.01 -28.28 4.19
N ALA A 253 -30.85 -28.03 4.79
CA ALA A 253 -29.91 -27.02 4.35
C ALA A 253 -28.51 -27.65 4.29
N SER A 254 -27.70 -27.17 3.34
CA SER A 254 -26.30 -27.60 3.22
C SER A 254 -25.34 -26.44 3.09
N ARG A 255 -24.13 -26.64 3.61
CA ARG A 255 -22.99 -25.72 3.44
C ARG A 255 -21.76 -26.52 3.08
N ASN A 256 -20.87 -25.93 2.30
CA ASN A 256 -19.61 -26.55 1.94
C ASN A 256 -18.41 -25.80 2.51
N LEU A 257 -17.31 -26.53 2.63
CA LEU A 257 -16.00 -26.04 3.02
C LEU A 257 -14.97 -26.75 2.14
N MET A 258 -14.14 -25.98 1.43
CA MET A 258 -12.97 -26.51 0.76
C MET A 258 -11.80 -26.60 1.73
N VAL A 259 -11.11 -27.73 1.70
CA VAL A 259 -9.86 -28.01 2.42
C VAL A 259 -8.80 -28.39 1.40
N TYR A 260 -7.68 -27.68 1.40
CA TYR A 260 -6.61 -27.88 0.43
C TYR A 260 -5.24 -27.52 1.05
N PRO A 261 -4.13 -28.12 0.59
CA PRO A 261 -2.80 -27.73 1.02
C PRO A 261 -2.50 -26.29 0.59
N THR A 262 -1.68 -25.60 1.36
CA THR A 262 -1.24 -24.24 1.01
C THR A 262 -0.24 -24.24 -0.16
N GLU A 263 0.47 -25.35 -0.38
CA GLU A 263 1.36 -25.55 -1.54
C GLU A 263 0.79 -26.61 -2.49
N GLU A 264 0.97 -26.39 -3.79
CA GLU A 264 0.49 -27.29 -4.83
C GLU A 264 1.10 -28.71 -4.75
N ASN A 265 2.35 -28.82 -4.32
CA ASN A 265 3.06 -30.10 -4.22
C ASN A 265 2.82 -30.85 -2.90
N GLU A 266 2.14 -30.24 -1.94
CA GLU A 266 1.85 -30.90 -0.66
C GLU A 266 0.66 -31.83 -0.75
N ARG A 267 0.69 -32.88 0.07
CA ARG A 267 -0.37 -33.89 0.13
C ARG A 267 -1.06 -33.82 1.48
N VAL A 268 -2.38 -33.71 1.45
CA VAL A 268 -3.24 -33.64 2.63
C VAL A 268 -4.42 -34.57 2.40
N VAL A 269 -4.64 -35.48 3.34
CA VAL A 269 -5.82 -36.35 3.37
C VAL A 269 -6.70 -35.91 4.52
N VAL A 270 -7.97 -35.64 4.23
CA VAL A 270 -8.99 -35.43 5.28
C VAL A 270 -9.49 -36.79 5.73
N THR A 271 -9.14 -37.20 6.94
CA THR A 271 -9.43 -38.56 7.44
C THR A 271 -10.78 -38.67 8.14
N SER A 272 -11.19 -37.63 8.87
CA SER A 272 -12.51 -37.59 9.48
C SER A 272 -12.98 -36.16 9.74
N VAL A 273 -14.31 -35.99 9.86
CA VAL A 273 -14.94 -34.72 10.25
C VAL A 273 -16.00 -35.02 11.30
N LYS A 274 -15.91 -34.35 12.45
CA LYS A 274 -16.90 -34.43 13.53
C LYS A 274 -17.50 -33.05 13.77
N CYS A 275 -18.80 -33.01 14.08
CA CYS A 275 -19.52 -31.80 14.46
C CYS A 275 -20.10 -31.98 15.85
N SER A 276 -19.96 -30.98 16.73
CA SER A 276 -20.48 -31.04 18.10
C SER A 276 -22.01 -30.93 18.16
N LEU A 277 -22.65 -30.45 17.10
CA LEU A 277 -24.10 -30.29 17.02
C LEU A 277 -24.74 -31.57 16.45
N PRO A 278 -25.59 -32.28 17.21
CA PRO A 278 -26.10 -33.61 16.82
C PRO A 278 -27.05 -33.57 15.62
N PHE A 279 -27.67 -32.42 15.34
CA PHE A 279 -28.55 -32.22 14.20
C PHE A 279 -27.80 -31.81 12.91
N ILE A 280 -26.47 -31.74 12.95
CA ILE A 280 -25.62 -31.45 11.79
C ILE A 280 -24.71 -32.65 11.53
N SER A 281 -24.76 -33.17 10.31
CA SER A 281 -23.87 -34.22 9.82
C SER A 281 -22.90 -33.65 8.78
N ALA A 282 -21.73 -34.26 8.62
CA ALA A 282 -20.74 -33.87 7.62
C ALA A 282 -20.40 -35.06 6.71
N LYS A 283 -20.16 -34.80 5.43
CA LYS A 283 -19.63 -35.77 4.46
C LYS A 283 -18.44 -35.18 3.74
N ILE A 284 -17.41 -36.00 3.52
CA ILE A 284 -16.16 -35.64 2.85
C ILE A 284 -16.24 -36.11 1.40
N PHE A 285 -15.87 -35.24 0.46
CA PHE A 285 -15.81 -35.55 -0.97
C PHE A 285 -14.40 -35.18 -1.49
N PRO A 286 -13.56 -36.14 -1.91
CA PRO A 286 -12.33 -35.82 -2.61
C PRO A 286 -12.66 -35.24 -3.99
N ILE A 287 -12.09 -34.08 -4.31
CA ILE A 287 -12.15 -33.47 -5.64
C ILE A 287 -10.89 -33.86 -6.42
N ILE A 288 -9.72 -33.72 -5.77
CA ILE A 288 -8.44 -34.23 -6.25
C ILE A 288 -7.86 -35.03 -5.09
N GLU A 289 -7.62 -36.31 -5.31
CA GLU A 289 -7.14 -37.21 -4.27
C GLU A 289 -5.86 -36.69 -3.61
N ASN A 290 -5.80 -36.77 -2.28
CA ASN A 290 -4.69 -36.32 -1.45
C ASN A 290 -4.33 -34.83 -1.58
N GLN A 291 -5.19 -33.99 -2.18
CA GLN A 291 -4.94 -32.55 -2.30
C GLN A 291 -6.19 -31.74 -2.00
N TYR A 292 -7.29 -31.95 -2.72
CA TYR A 292 -8.48 -31.09 -2.62
C TYR A 292 -9.69 -31.87 -2.12
N TYR A 293 -10.29 -31.40 -1.03
CA TYR A 293 -11.47 -32.01 -0.43
C TYR A 293 -12.57 -30.97 -0.25
N GLU A 294 -13.80 -31.32 -0.62
CA GLU A 294 -15.02 -30.61 -0.25
C GLU A 294 -15.69 -31.33 0.92
N ILE A 295 -15.92 -30.61 2.02
CA ILE A 295 -16.71 -31.10 3.15
C ILE A 295 -18.09 -30.47 3.06
N LYS A 296 -19.15 -31.27 2.94
CA LYS A 296 -20.54 -30.80 2.97
C LYS A 296 -21.18 -31.09 4.32
N PHE A 297 -21.68 -30.04 4.96
CA PHE A 297 -22.46 -30.09 6.18
C PHE A 297 -23.95 -30.10 5.84
N PHE A 298 -24.72 -30.99 6.45
CA PHE A 298 -26.16 -31.14 6.25
C PHE A 298 -26.90 -31.00 7.58
N SER A 299 -27.89 -30.12 7.63
CA SER A 299 -28.77 -29.98 8.81
C SER A 299 -30.02 -30.84 8.70
N LYS A 300 -30.41 -31.48 9.80
CA LYS A 300 -31.69 -32.18 9.97
C LYS A 300 -32.37 -31.72 11.26
N VAL A 301 -33.07 -30.60 11.20
CA VAL A 301 -33.85 -30.06 12.34
C VAL A 301 -35.13 -30.87 12.50
N SER A 302 -35.21 -31.62 13.60
CA SER A 302 -36.33 -32.51 13.94
C SER A 302 -37.47 -31.80 14.67
N GLY A 303 -37.21 -30.63 15.25
CA GLY A 303 -38.12 -29.87 16.09
C GLY A 303 -37.93 -30.11 17.59
N ARG A 304 -37.00 -30.99 17.99
CA ARG A 304 -36.57 -31.16 19.39
C ARG A 304 -35.47 -30.16 19.78
N GLU A 305 -34.83 -29.55 18.78
CA GLU A 305 -33.78 -28.57 18.96
C GLU A 305 -34.35 -27.24 19.47
N LYS A 306 -33.61 -26.54 20.34
CA LYS A 306 -34.01 -25.25 20.88
C LYS A 306 -34.09 -24.21 19.75
N ARG A 307 -35.19 -23.46 19.69
CA ARG A 307 -35.33 -22.29 18.80
C ARG A 307 -34.35 -21.19 19.24
N GLY A 308 -33.85 -20.43 18.26
CA GLY A 308 -32.89 -19.36 18.49
C GLY A 308 -31.51 -19.64 17.89
N GLU A 309 -30.53 -18.87 18.34
CA GLU A 309 -29.14 -19.03 17.91
C GLU A 309 -28.55 -20.35 18.40
N PHE A 310 -27.76 -21.00 17.55
CA PHE A 310 -26.93 -22.13 17.93
C PHE A 310 -25.48 -21.88 17.53
N ARG A 311 -24.56 -22.42 18.35
CA ARG A 311 -23.12 -22.40 18.11
C ARG A 311 -22.57 -23.78 18.42
N GLY A 312 -21.62 -24.22 17.62
CA GLY A 312 -20.90 -25.48 17.79
C GLY A 312 -19.52 -25.41 17.17
N THR A 313 -18.86 -26.56 17.18
CA THR A 313 -17.50 -26.73 16.67
C THR A 313 -17.47 -27.89 15.69
N VAL A 314 -16.68 -27.71 14.62
CA VAL A 314 -16.33 -28.76 13.68
C VAL A 314 -14.85 -29.09 13.90
N THR A 315 -14.55 -30.37 14.02
CA THR A 315 -13.18 -30.90 14.13
C THR A 315 -12.89 -31.75 12.90
N ILE A 316 -11.88 -31.35 12.14
CA ILE A 316 -11.40 -32.03 10.94
C ILE A 316 -10.06 -32.68 11.29
N GLN A 317 -9.96 -33.99 11.10
CA GLN A 317 -8.70 -34.72 11.22
C GLN A 317 -8.03 -34.83 9.86
N THR A 318 -6.71 -34.66 9.82
CA THR A 318 -5.92 -34.68 8.58
C THR A 318 -4.68 -35.54 8.72
N SER A 319 -4.10 -35.96 7.59
CA SER A 319 -2.82 -36.67 7.54
C SER A 319 -1.60 -35.78 7.76
N ASN A 320 -1.77 -34.46 7.81
CA ASN A 320 -0.65 -33.53 7.94
C ASN A 320 -0.14 -33.54 9.40
N LYS A 321 1.09 -34.00 9.63
CA LYS A 321 1.69 -34.14 10.98
C LYS A 321 1.71 -32.84 11.78
N ASN A 322 1.81 -31.74 11.07
CA ASN A 322 1.99 -30.38 11.56
C ASN A 322 0.65 -29.66 11.83
N GLN A 323 -0.44 -30.20 11.30
CA GLN A 323 -1.81 -29.67 11.37
C GLN A 323 -2.82 -30.84 11.34
N ALA A 324 -2.58 -31.83 12.21
CA ALA A 324 -3.34 -33.09 12.23
C ALA A 324 -4.81 -32.91 12.64
N VAL A 325 -5.10 -31.83 13.35
CA VAL A 325 -6.45 -31.47 13.78
C VAL A 325 -6.70 -29.99 13.46
N ILE A 326 -7.81 -29.73 12.77
CA ILE A 326 -8.29 -28.38 12.46
C ILE A 326 -9.66 -28.23 13.13
N THR A 327 -9.83 -27.18 13.93
CA THR A 327 -11.11 -26.88 14.58
C THR A 327 -11.62 -25.53 14.11
N LEU A 328 -12.88 -25.47 13.69
CA LEU A 328 -13.54 -24.24 13.28
C LEU A 328 -14.97 -24.14 13.83
N PRO A 329 -15.48 -22.94 14.12
CA PRO A 329 -16.84 -22.76 14.61
C PRO A 329 -17.88 -22.98 13.51
N ILE A 330 -19.04 -23.49 13.91
CA ILE A 330 -20.25 -23.62 13.08
C ILE A 330 -21.42 -22.97 13.82
N GLN A 331 -22.18 -22.11 13.13
CA GLN A 331 -23.23 -21.31 13.75
C GLN A 331 -24.40 -21.05 12.81
N GLY A 332 -25.53 -20.67 13.40
CA GLY A 332 -26.74 -20.29 12.68
C GLY A 332 -27.91 -20.04 13.63
N PHE A 333 -29.11 -20.07 13.07
CA PHE A 333 -30.34 -19.80 13.81
C PHE A 333 -31.42 -20.83 13.46
N ILE A 334 -32.14 -21.37 14.43
CA ILE A 334 -33.30 -22.24 14.24
C ILE A 334 -34.58 -21.45 14.48
N ARG A 335 -35.46 -21.41 13.47
CA ARG A 335 -36.77 -20.77 13.56
C ARG A 335 -37.88 -21.73 13.99
#